data_AF-A0A0G0JMG9-F1
#
_entry.id   AF-A0A0G0JMG9-F1
#
_cell.length_a   1.000
_cell.length_b   1.000
_cell.length_c   1.000
_cell.angle_alpha   90.00
_cell.angle_beta   90.00
_cell.angle_gamma   90.00
#
_symmetry.space_group_name_H-M   'P 1'
#
loop_
_entity.id
_entity.type
_entity.pdbx_description
1 polymer ?
#
loop_
_entity_poly.entity_id
_entity_poly.type
_entity_poly.pdbx_seq_one_letter_code
_entity_poly.pdbx_strand_id
1 'polypeptide(L)'
;MRTNSHIWVVTGDLGYGGFDLIQKDFPHRYINVGASEQSMMGIGIGLALEGKIPFVYSISTFLLYRPYETIRNYINHEKIPVKLIGSGRGRDYAHDGISHWVDDDRNVVKQFTNITSLWPEQKNEIPMILEEIITTKKPFYLNLQRS
;
A
#
# COMPACT_ATOMS: atom_id res chain seq x y z
N MET A 1 -1.85 -14.33 -5.53
CA MET A 1 -1.40 -15.11 -4.35
C MET A 1 -1.48 -16.63 -4.54
N ARG A 2 -2.48 -17.20 -5.23
CA ARG A 2 -2.55 -18.66 -5.53
C ARG A 2 -1.34 -19.17 -6.33
N THR A 3 -0.90 -18.40 -7.31
CA THR A 3 0.19 -18.73 -8.25
C THR A 3 1.56 -18.22 -7.82
N ASN A 4 1.64 -17.39 -6.77
CA ASN A 4 2.90 -16.82 -6.28
C ASN A 4 2.92 -16.79 -4.75
N SER A 5 3.79 -17.63 -4.17
CA SER A 5 3.98 -17.81 -2.74
C SER A 5 4.78 -16.67 -2.08
N HIS A 6 5.45 -15.82 -2.86
CA HIS A 6 6.20 -14.67 -2.36
C HIS A 6 5.33 -13.45 -2.07
N ILE A 7 4.07 -13.44 -2.50
CA ILE A 7 3.15 -12.32 -2.24
C ILE A 7 2.63 -12.39 -0.81
N TRP A 8 2.72 -11.28 -0.10
CA TRP A 8 2.22 -11.06 1.26
C TRP A 8 1.35 -9.82 1.30
N VAL A 9 0.37 -9.81 2.20
CA VAL A 9 -0.49 -8.64 2.47
C VAL A 9 -0.29 -8.22 3.92
N VAL A 10 -0.01 -6.93 4.13
CA VAL A 10 0.08 -6.30 5.45
C VAL A 10 -0.87 -5.13 5.47
N THR A 11 -1.72 -5.01 6.48
CA THR A 11 -2.73 -3.96 6.54
C THR A 11 -2.96 -3.46 7.96
N GLY A 12 -3.47 -2.23 8.07
CA GLY A 12 -4.03 -1.70 9.32
C GLY A 12 -5.54 -1.92 9.39
N ASP A 13 -6.12 -1.88 10.58
CA ASP A 13 -7.52 -2.22 10.87
C ASP A 13 -8.53 -1.50 9.96
N LEU A 14 -8.91 -2.14 8.85
CA LEU A 14 -9.83 -1.58 7.85
C LEU A 14 -10.98 -2.56 7.63
N GLY A 15 -12.04 -2.39 8.43
CA GLY A 15 -13.19 -3.28 8.57
C GLY A 15 -14.22 -3.24 7.44
N TYR A 16 -13.80 -3.27 6.17
CA TYR A 16 -14.73 -3.22 5.02
C TYR A 16 -14.82 -4.52 4.20
N GLY A 17 -14.34 -5.65 4.75
CA GLY A 17 -14.51 -6.97 4.15
C GLY A 17 -13.70 -7.25 2.87
N GLY A 18 -13.05 -6.24 2.29
CA GLY A 18 -12.31 -6.34 1.03
C GLY A 18 -11.14 -7.33 1.05
N PHE A 19 -10.67 -7.70 2.25
CA PHE A 19 -9.60 -8.68 2.45
C PHE A 19 -10.05 -9.97 3.15
N ASP A 20 -11.34 -10.15 3.45
CA ASP A 20 -11.83 -11.33 4.18
C ASP A 20 -11.50 -12.63 3.44
N LEU A 21 -11.65 -12.62 2.11
CA LEU A 21 -11.27 -13.75 1.26
C LEU A 21 -9.76 -14.00 1.29
N ILE A 22 -8.95 -12.95 1.34
CA ILE A 22 -7.48 -13.08 1.42
C ILE A 22 -7.06 -13.63 2.78
N GLN A 23 -7.65 -13.11 3.87
CA GLN A 23 -7.41 -13.59 5.23
C GLN A 23 -7.80 -15.07 5.37
N LYS A 24 -8.96 -15.45 4.81
CA LYS A 24 -9.46 -16.82 4.85
C LYS A 24 -8.61 -17.78 4.01
N ASP A 25 -8.27 -17.40 2.77
CA ASP A 25 -7.58 -18.28 1.82
C ASP A 25 -6.06 -18.34 2.05
N PHE A 26 -5.46 -17.28 2.64
CA PHE A 26 -4.01 -17.15 2.86
C PHE A 26 -3.68 -16.64 4.28
N PRO A 27 -4.16 -17.30 5.35
CA PRO A 27 -4.02 -16.80 6.72
C PRO A 27 -2.56 -16.61 7.14
N HIS A 28 -1.65 -17.42 6.62
CA HIS A 28 -0.21 -17.34 6.93
C HIS A 28 0.55 -16.26 6.14
N ARG A 29 -0.10 -15.59 5.19
CA ARG A 29 0.50 -14.53 4.35
C ARG A 29 -0.31 -13.23 4.36
N TYR A 30 -1.20 -13.12 5.34
CA TYR A 30 -2.02 -11.95 5.61
C TYR A 30 -1.73 -11.51 7.05
N ILE A 31 -1.33 -10.26 7.23
CA ILE A 31 -0.99 -9.68 8.52
C ILE A 31 -1.84 -8.42 8.70
N ASN A 32 -2.71 -8.41 9.70
CA ASN A 32 -3.40 -7.20 10.15
C ASN A 32 -2.72 -6.74 11.44
N VAL A 33 -2.18 -5.52 11.43
CA VAL A 33 -1.42 -4.95 12.56
C VAL A 33 -2.27 -4.02 13.44
N GLY A 34 -3.57 -3.93 13.20
CA GLY A 34 -4.42 -2.95 13.87
C GLY A 34 -4.17 -1.52 13.36
N ALA A 35 -4.58 -0.51 14.13
CA ALA A 35 -4.28 0.90 13.84
C ALA A 35 -2.81 1.27 14.16
N SER A 36 -1.85 0.51 13.61
CA SER A 36 -0.41 0.69 13.83
C SER A 36 0.35 0.76 12.49
N GLU A 37 0.21 1.87 11.77
CA GLU A 37 0.81 2.05 10.44
C GLU A 37 2.33 2.01 10.45
N GLN A 38 2.96 2.38 11.57
CA GLN A 38 4.40 2.28 11.74
C GLN A 38 4.86 0.81 11.75
N SER A 39 4.17 -0.05 12.49
CA SER A 39 4.42 -1.50 12.48
C SER A 39 4.09 -2.11 11.12
N MET A 40 2.98 -1.67 10.50
CA MET A 40 2.57 -2.08 9.15
C MET A 40 3.71 -1.88 8.15
N MET A 41 4.32 -0.69 8.18
CA MET A 41 5.41 -0.33 7.28
C MET A 41 6.68 -1.13 7.58
N GLY A 42 7.07 -1.25 8.85
CA GLY A 42 8.24 -2.01 9.27
C GLY A 42 8.17 -3.49 8.86
N ILE A 43 7.00 -4.12 9.04
CA ILE A 43 6.76 -5.51 8.62
C ILE A 43 6.85 -5.62 7.09
N GLY A 44 6.25 -4.68 6.35
CA GLY A 44 6.39 -4.62 4.89
C GLY A 44 7.85 -4.53 4.44
N ILE A 45 8.65 -3.67 5.06
CA ILE A 45 10.07 -3.52 4.79
C ILE A 45 10.83 -4.82 5.07
N GLY A 46 10.61 -5.45 6.24
CA GLY A 46 11.26 -6.71 6.59
C GLY A 46 10.92 -7.84 5.61
N LEU A 47 9.65 -7.97 5.23
CA LEU A 47 9.21 -8.94 4.21
C LEU A 47 9.91 -8.71 2.86
N ALA A 48 10.05 -7.46 2.42
CA ALA A 48 10.75 -7.14 1.18
C ALA A 48 12.24 -7.52 1.24
N LEU A 49 12.91 -7.27 2.38
CA LEU A 49 14.31 -7.64 2.59
C LEU A 49 14.51 -9.17 2.59
N GLU A 50 13.52 -9.93 3.06
CA GLU A 50 13.48 -11.40 2.99
C GLU A 50 13.02 -11.96 1.63
N GLY A 51 13.06 -11.12 0.59
CA GLY A 51 12.73 -11.50 -0.79
C GLY A 51 11.25 -11.77 -1.05
N LYS A 52 10.35 -11.31 -0.18
CA LYS A 52 8.90 -11.34 -0.42
C LYS A 52 8.45 -10.12 -1.22
N ILE A 53 7.20 -10.14 -1.65
CA ILE A 53 6.51 -9.06 -2.37
C ILE A 53 5.36 -8.56 -1.47
N PRO A 54 5.63 -7.60 -0.58
CA PRO A 54 4.65 -7.13 0.39
C PRO A 54 3.77 -6.05 -0.23
N PHE A 55 2.46 -6.31 -0.23
CA PHE A 55 1.41 -5.35 -0.47
C PHE A 55 1.00 -4.75 0.88
N VAL A 56 1.37 -3.50 1.10
CA VAL A 56 1.05 -2.75 2.32
C VAL A 56 -0.16 -1.87 2.02
N TYR A 57 -1.30 -2.21 2.61
CA TYR A 57 -2.59 -1.59 2.31
C TYR A 57 -3.13 -0.79 3.50
N SER A 58 -3.46 0.47 3.27
CA SER A 58 -4.26 1.28 4.19
C SER A 58 -5.02 2.39 3.45
N ILE A 59 -5.82 3.18 4.17
CA ILE A 59 -6.34 4.46 3.65
C ILE A 59 -5.14 5.34 3.30
N SER A 60 -5.16 6.00 2.13
CA SER A 60 -4.02 6.73 1.57
C SER A 60 -3.40 7.72 2.56
N THR A 61 -4.23 8.43 3.34
CA THR A 61 -3.77 9.33 4.41
C THR A 61 -2.94 8.60 5.46
N PHE A 62 -3.45 7.50 6.01
CA PHE A 62 -2.73 6.76 7.05
C PHE A 62 -1.50 6.02 6.50
N LEU A 63 -1.62 5.51 5.28
CA LEU A 63 -0.53 4.84 4.58
C LEU A 63 0.67 5.76 4.37
N LEU A 64 0.44 7.00 3.93
CA LEU A 64 1.52 7.92 3.56
C LEU A 64 2.03 8.77 4.72
N TYR A 65 1.12 9.38 5.51
CA TYR A 65 1.53 10.43 6.44
C TYR A 65 2.04 9.88 7.78
N ARG A 66 1.41 8.83 8.32
CA ARG A 66 1.80 8.30 9.63
C ARG A 66 3.22 7.71 9.62
N PRO A 67 3.60 6.84 8.65
CA PRO A 67 4.95 6.30 8.54
C PRO A 67 5.83 7.08 7.53
N TYR A 68 5.63 8.40 7.36
CA TYR A 68 6.26 9.18 6.29
C TYR A 68 7.80 9.09 6.30
N GLU A 69 8.43 9.27 7.45
CA GLU A 69 9.89 9.19 7.59
C GLU A 69 10.42 7.80 7.18
N THR A 70 9.68 6.75 7.51
CA THR A 70 10.04 5.37 7.19
C THR A 70 9.91 5.09 5.70
N ILE A 71 8.86 5.60 5.04
CA ILE A 71 8.75 5.55 3.57
C ILE A 71 9.94 6.29 2.94
N ARG A 72 10.23 7.51 3.41
CA ARG A 72 11.30 8.35 2.85
C ARG A 72 12.67 7.68 2.98
N ASN A 73 12.98 7.13 4.15
CA ASN A 73 14.30 6.61 4.45
C ASN A 73 14.50 5.19 3.89
N TYR A 74 13.53 4.29 4.04
CA TYR A 74 13.73 2.89 3.67
C TYR A 74 13.18 2.55 2.29
N ILE A 75 11.96 2.97 1.98
CA ILE A 75 11.33 2.59 0.71
C ILE A 75 11.87 3.45 -0.41
N ASN A 76 12.00 4.76 -0.19
CA ASN A 76 12.49 5.68 -1.21
C ASN A 76 14.03 5.71 -1.26
N HIS A 77 14.74 6.03 -0.17
CA HIS A 77 16.20 6.17 -0.22
C HIS A 77 16.92 4.82 -0.41
N GLU A 78 16.61 3.80 0.39
CA GLU A 78 17.19 2.45 0.22
C GLU A 78 16.54 1.62 -0.90
N LYS A 79 15.50 2.16 -1.57
CA LYS A 79 14.81 1.53 -2.71
C LYS A 79 14.19 0.16 -2.39
N ILE A 80 13.83 -0.07 -1.12
CA ILE A 80 13.27 -1.35 -0.68
C ILE A 80 11.90 -1.57 -1.35
N PRO A 81 11.67 -2.72 -2.02
CA PRO A 81 10.56 -2.90 -2.96
C PRO A 81 9.21 -3.21 -2.29
N VAL A 82 8.74 -2.30 -1.43
CA VAL A 82 7.41 -2.36 -0.82
C VAL A 82 6.36 -1.82 -1.79
N LYS A 83 5.21 -2.50 -1.89
CA LYS A 83 4.09 -2.09 -2.74
C LYS A 83 3.05 -1.40 -1.87
N LEU A 84 3.04 -0.07 -1.86
CA LEU A 84 2.15 0.77 -1.08
C LEU A 84 0.81 0.88 -1.82
N ILE A 85 -0.28 0.38 -1.23
CA ILE A 85 -1.62 0.42 -1.83
C ILE A 85 -2.52 1.33 -0.99
N GLY A 86 -2.74 2.54 -1.49
CA GLY A 86 -3.61 3.53 -0.84
C GLY A 86 -5.06 3.35 -1.27
N SER A 87 -5.98 3.41 -0.31
CA SER A 87 -7.42 3.52 -0.57
C SER A 87 -7.92 4.94 -0.32
N GLY A 88 -8.71 5.45 -1.25
CA GLY A 88 -9.27 6.79 -1.20
C GLY A 88 -8.38 7.82 -1.89
N ARG A 89 -9.00 8.67 -2.69
CA ARG A 89 -8.37 9.76 -3.41
C ARG A 89 -9.03 11.09 -3.05
N GLY A 90 -8.23 12.14 -2.88
CA GLY A 90 -8.73 13.46 -2.46
C GLY A 90 -9.63 13.36 -1.22
N ARG A 91 -10.93 13.63 -1.41
CA ARG A 91 -11.95 13.58 -0.36
C ARG A 91 -12.94 12.43 -0.51
N ASP A 92 -12.52 11.28 -1.02
CA ASP A 92 -13.35 10.07 -1.06
C ASP A 92 -13.93 9.71 0.32
N TYR A 93 -13.23 10.07 1.40
CA TYR A 93 -13.67 9.96 2.79
C TYR A 93 -14.14 11.31 3.38
N ALA A 94 -14.83 12.14 2.57
CA ALA A 94 -15.25 13.48 2.99
C ALA A 94 -16.02 13.48 4.33
N HIS A 95 -16.90 12.50 4.50
CA HIS A 95 -17.76 12.32 5.67
C HIS A 95 -17.01 11.96 6.95
N ASP A 96 -15.82 11.36 6.85
CA ASP A 96 -14.97 10.99 8.00
C ASP A 96 -14.06 12.15 8.48
N GLY A 97 -14.13 13.30 7.80
CA GLY A 97 -13.45 14.52 8.18
C GLY A 97 -11.97 14.58 7.76
N ILE A 98 -11.33 15.69 8.13
CA ILE A 98 -10.00 16.09 7.63
C ILE A 98 -8.91 15.04 7.87
N SER A 99 -9.05 14.19 8.89
CA SER A 99 -8.11 13.12 9.19
C SER A 99 -8.05 12.02 8.12
N HIS A 100 -9.04 11.96 7.22
CA HIS A 100 -9.13 10.96 6.14
C HIS A 100 -8.97 11.57 4.74
N TRP A 101 -8.78 12.88 4.63
CA TRP A 101 -8.59 13.54 3.35
C TRP A 101 -7.14 13.41 2.90
N VAL A 102 -6.93 13.35 1.59
CA VAL A 102 -5.62 13.12 0.97
C VAL A 102 -5.42 14.01 -0.27
N ASP A 103 -5.86 15.27 -0.16
CA ASP A 103 -5.88 16.24 -1.28
C ASP A 103 -4.48 16.59 -1.82
N ASP A 104 -3.43 16.38 -1.02
CA ASP A 104 -2.04 16.77 -1.31
C ASP A 104 -1.10 15.58 -1.57
N ASP A 105 -1.60 14.34 -1.60
CA ASP A 105 -0.74 13.16 -1.77
C ASP A 105 0.09 13.21 -3.07
N ARG A 106 -0.47 13.71 -4.16
CA ARG A 106 0.28 13.95 -5.42
C ARG A 106 1.49 14.85 -5.22
N ASN A 107 1.45 15.80 -4.29
CA ASN A 107 2.60 16.68 -3.98
C ASN A 107 3.58 16.01 -3.02
N VAL A 108 3.06 15.21 -2.09
CA VAL A 108 3.85 14.44 -1.12
C VAL A 108 4.68 13.38 -1.83
N VAL A 109 4.06 12.58 -2.71
CA VAL A 109 4.77 11.49 -3.39
C VAL A 109 5.76 11.98 -4.43
N LYS A 110 5.63 13.22 -4.93
CA LYS A 110 6.68 13.86 -5.76
C LYS A 110 8.00 14.02 -5.02
N GLN A 111 8.00 14.04 -3.69
CA GLN A 111 9.24 14.08 -2.90
C GLN A 111 9.97 12.73 -2.91
N PHE A 112 9.31 11.64 -3.31
CA PHE A 112 9.88 10.31 -3.39
C PHE A 112 10.38 10.00 -4.80
N THR A 113 11.66 10.26 -5.05
CA THR A 113 12.29 10.13 -6.38
C THR A 113 12.43 8.69 -6.89
N ASN A 114 12.37 7.68 -6.01
CA ASN A 114 12.53 6.27 -6.37
C ASN A 114 11.22 5.47 -6.31
N ILE A 115 10.11 6.07 -5.84
CA ILE A 115 8.81 5.40 -5.74
C ILE A 115 7.99 5.71 -6.99
N THR A 116 7.66 4.67 -7.77
CA THR A 116 6.77 4.82 -8.92
C THR A 116 5.33 4.98 -8.43
N SER A 117 4.72 6.13 -8.71
CA SER A 117 3.34 6.44 -8.30
C SER A 117 2.36 6.21 -9.45
N LEU A 118 1.30 5.44 -9.20
CA LEU A 118 0.28 5.03 -10.17
C LEU A 118 -1.11 5.41 -9.67
N TRP A 119 -1.94 5.91 -10.58
CA TRP A 119 -3.27 6.47 -10.31
C TRP A 119 -4.26 5.92 -11.33
N PRO A 120 -4.66 4.65 -11.24
CA PRO A 120 -5.66 4.09 -12.14
C PRO A 120 -6.95 4.90 -12.04
N GLU A 121 -7.57 5.20 -13.18
CA GLU A 121 -8.86 5.89 -13.27
C GLU A 121 -9.98 4.89 -13.57
N GLN A 122 -9.66 3.71 -14.09
CA GLN A 122 -10.61 2.67 -14.45
C GLN A 122 -10.21 1.29 -13.89
N LYS A 123 -11.21 0.48 -13.51
CA LYS A 123 -10.99 -0.85 -12.92
C LYS A 123 -10.28 -1.84 -13.86
N ASN A 124 -10.41 -1.67 -15.18
CA ASN A 124 -9.76 -2.50 -16.20
C ASN A 124 -8.25 -2.24 -16.33
N GLU A 125 -7.72 -1.14 -15.78
CA GLU A 125 -6.27 -0.86 -15.77
C GLU A 125 -5.53 -1.67 -14.70
N ILE A 126 -6.23 -2.05 -13.63
CA ILE A 126 -5.67 -2.68 -12.44
C ILE A 126 -4.91 -3.99 -12.76
N PRO A 127 -5.42 -4.92 -13.59
CA PRO A 127 -4.70 -6.18 -13.86
C PRO A 127 -3.31 -5.96 -14.47
N MET A 128 -3.18 -5.06 -15.45
CA MET A 128 -1.90 -4.75 -16.10
C MET A 128 -0.93 -4.05 -15.13
N ILE A 129 -1.45 -3.10 -14.33
CA ILE A 129 -0.66 -2.44 -13.28
C ILE A 129 -0.13 -3.46 -12.26
N LEU A 130 -0.97 -4.40 -11.82
CA LEU A 130 -0.56 -5.42 -10.86
C LEU A 130 0.51 -6.36 -11.43
N GLU A 131 0.42 -6.70 -12.73
CA GLU A 131 1.45 -7.49 -13.40
C GLU A 131 2.82 -6.78 -13.38
N GLU A 132 2.85 -5.48 -13.69
CA GLU A 132 4.06 -4.66 -13.59
C GLU A 132 4.58 -4.60 -12.14
N ILE A 133 3.70 -4.31 -11.18
CA ILE A 133 4.05 -4.19 -9.76
C ILE A 133 4.67 -5.49 -9.23
N ILE A 134 4.13 -6.66 -9.61
CA ILE A 134 4.58 -7.97 -9.11
C ILE A 134 5.89 -8.40 -9.76
N THR A 135 6.12 -8.07 -11.03
CA THR A 135 7.29 -8.51 -11.80
C THR A 135 8.53 -7.65 -11.57
N THR A 136 8.36 -6.45 -11.01
CA THR A 136 9.45 -5.48 -10.80
C THR A 136 9.92 -5.41 -9.34
N LYS A 137 11.23 -5.33 -9.12
CA LYS A 137 11.85 -5.10 -7.80
C LYS A 137 12.02 -3.61 -7.48
N LYS A 138 10.96 -2.83 -7.70
CA LYS A 138 10.90 -1.39 -7.37
C LYS A 138 9.81 -1.11 -6.33
N PRO A 139 9.92 -0.06 -5.53
CA PRO A 139 8.82 0.41 -4.70
C PRO A 139 7.75 1.10 -5.56
N PHE A 140 6.48 0.87 -5.21
CA PHE A 140 5.33 1.49 -5.88
C PHE A 140 4.40 2.13 -4.86
N TYR A 141 3.74 3.20 -5.27
CA TYR A 141 2.53 3.71 -4.64
C TYR A 141 1.38 3.62 -5.64
N LEU A 142 0.37 2.81 -5.34
CA LEU A 142 -0.85 2.68 -6.11
C LEU A 142 -2.01 3.30 -5.31
N ASN A 143 -2.53 4.44 -5.75
CA ASN A 143 -3.69 5.07 -5.13
C ASN A 143 -4.99 4.64 -5.84
N LEU A 144 -5.86 3.95 -5.11
CA LEU A 144 -7.16 3.49 -5.58
C LEU A 144 -8.27 4.45 -5.15
N GLN A 145 -9.12 4.82 -6.10
CA GLN A 145 -10.34 5.59 -5.82
C GLN A 145 -11.43 4.69 -5.21
N ARG A 146 -12.25 5.24 -4.30
CA ARG A 146 -13.50 4.59 -3.86
C ARG A 146 -14.58 4.82 -4.92
N SER A 147 -15.22 3.73 -5.34
CA SER A 147 -16.41 3.75 -6.21
C SER A 147 -17.69 3.55 -5.39
#